data_AF-A0A7X7KD11-F1
#
_entry.id   AF-A0A7X7KD11-F1
#
_cell.length_a   1.000
_cell.length_b   1.000
_cell.length_c   1.000
_cell.angle_alpha   90.00
_cell.angle_beta   90.00
_cell.angle_gamma   90.00
#
_symmetry.space_group_name_H-M   'P 1'
#
loop_
_entity.id
_entity.type
_entity.pdbx_description
1 polymer ?
#
loop_
_entity_poly.entity_id
_entity_poly.type
_entity_poly.pdbx_seq_one_letter_code
_entity_poly.pdbx_strand_id
1 'polypeptide(L)'
;ADVPMGEFWMKSDYYFNTRMQTCRAMASAAHTYGKPICGAEAFTAFTEQARWINHPFSLKALGDEAFCEGVNRFVFHRYAHQPWLDRKPGMTMGKWGIHYERTQTWWELSRPWHEYLARCNFMLRQGLYAADICYLQTEGVPNGATHVARTAYEFDACSPEVVLTRMSVRDGRLVLPDGMSYRILVLPPCEKMTPELLDKIKELVAAGATVVGPRPNGSPSLVDYPRCDEKVRQLAAELWGEENGKPEGEHVFGLGKVIWGKTPDAVLAEQGVTPDFQCEAKDGVAEVRYIHRTVNGDEVYFIACAAEKPIAASCTFRVAGKRPEFWRPDTGRIERVADFERFEGRTRIPIRFDPCGSVFVVFRPENSPAPTHDAEPVELKKVAELTGPWTLHFPAGSGAPERVVADKLQSWSECPEAGVKYFSGTAVYEKSFQLPEDAIGAGRRVYLDLGRVAVIAEVKLNGKELGILWKPPFRVDATGVLKPGENTLQVKVTNLWPNRLIGDEQLPPDSERKSTGRLPEWPQWLLDGRPSPTGRRAFTTWNHWRKDSPLLESGLLGPVRILLAP
;
A
#
# COMPACT_ATOMS: atom_id res chain seq x y z
N ALA A 1 3.06 7.14 -23.59
CA ALA A 1 2.16 8.02 -22.80
C ALA A 1 2.99 8.83 -21.82
N ASP A 2 2.52 10.01 -21.40
CA ASP A 2 3.22 10.84 -20.41
C ASP A 2 3.21 10.22 -19.01
N VAL A 3 2.11 9.52 -18.68
CA VAL A 3 1.93 8.81 -17.42
C VAL A 3 1.48 7.38 -17.74
N PRO A 4 2.39 6.39 -17.74
CA PRO A 4 2.02 4.97 -17.72
C PRO A 4 1.12 4.68 -16.52
N MET A 5 0.10 3.85 -16.70
CA MET A 5 -0.92 3.65 -15.67
C MET A 5 -1.37 2.19 -15.60
N GLY A 6 -1.20 1.57 -14.44
CA GLY A 6 -1.72 0.25 -14.12
C GLY A 6 -3.10 0.34 -13.47
N GLU A 7 -3.53 -0.75 -12.86
CA GLU A 7 -4.79 -0.85 -12.13
C GLU A 7 -4.64 -1.88 -11.00
N PHE A 8 -5.30 -1.65 -9.87
CA PHE A 8 -5.41 -2.65 -8.82
C PHE A 8 -6.75 -2.63 -8.09
N TRP A 9 -7.21 -3.82 -7.71
CA TRP A 9 -8.55 -4.10 -7.20
C TRP A 9 -8.52 -4.59 -5.77
N MET A 10 -9.59 -4.30 -5.03
CA MET A 10 -9.86 -4.91 -3.72
C MET A 10 -9.93 -6.44 -3.85
N LYS A 11 -9.24 -7.16 -2.94
CA LYS A 11 -9.25 -8.63 -2.90
C LYS A 11 -10.68 -9.15 -2.73
N SER A 12 -11.07 -10.14 -3.52
CA SER A 12 -12.40 -10.78 -3.41
C SER A 12 -12.31 -12.29 -3.63
N ASP A 13 -13.20 -13.06 -3.02
CA ASP A 13 -13.23 -14.52 -3.12
C ASP A 13 -13.44 -15.03 -4.55
N TYR A 14 -14.05 -14.21 -5.42
CA TYR A 14 -14.30 -14.53 -6.83
C TYR A 14 -13.19 -14.07 -7.78
N TYR A 15 -12.32 -13.18 -7.33
CA TYR A 15 -11.28 -12.56 -8.15
C TYR A 15 -9.98 -12.52 -7.37
N PHE A 16 -9.21 -13.62 -7.45
CA PHE A 16 -7.91 -13.77 -6.79
C PHE A 16 -6.84 -12.83 -7.35
N ASN A 17 -7.03 -12.33 -8.57
CA ASN A 17 -6.09 -11.45 -9.25
C ASN A 17 -6.45 -9.99 -8.99
N THR A 18 -5.77 -9.34 -8.05
CA THR A 18 -5.92 -7.90 -7.75
C THR A 18 -5.51 -6.98 -8.89
N ARG A 19 -5.13 -7.48 -10.07
CA ARG A 19 -4.53 -6.74 -11.21
C ARG A 19 -3.18 -6.09 -10.90
N MET A 20 -2.61 -6.36 -9.72
CA MET A 20 -1.35 -5.78 -9.23
C MET A 20 -0.17 -5.95 -10.19
N GLN A 21 -0.12 -7.04 -10.98
CA GLN A 21 0.87 -7.25 -12.03
C GLN A 21 0.94 -6.10 -13.05
N THR A 22 -0.19 -5.43 -13.31
CA THR A 22 -0.24 -4.33 -14.26
C THR A 22 0.48 -3.10 -13.72
N CYS A 23 0.47 -2.91 -12.39
CA CYS A 23 1.19 -1.84 -11.71
C CYS A 23 2.71 -2.02 -11.90
N ARG A 24 3.23 -3.23 -11.67
CA ARG A 24 4.66 -3.52 -11.88
C ARG A 24 5.07 -3.35 -13.34
N ALA A 25 4.25 -3.81 -14.28
CA ALA A 25 4.51 -3.66 -15.71
C ALA A 25 4.57 -2.18 -16.13
N MET A 26 3.64 -1.36 -15.63
CA MET A 26 3.62 0.07 -15.93
C MET A 26 4.72 0.84 -15.21
N ALA A 27 5.13 0.41 -14.01
CA ALA A 27 6.30 0.95 -13.33
C ALA A 27 7.58 0.65 -14.11
N SER A 28 7.74 -0.58 -14.61
CA SER A 28 8.87 -0.95 -15.47
C SER A 28 8.92 -0.10 -16.75
N ALA A 29 7.76 0.12 -17.39
CA ALA A 29 7.68 1.04 -18.52
C ALA A 29 8.03 2.47 -18.11
N ALA A 30 7.54 2.95 -16.96
CA ALA A 30 7.88 4.28 -16.47
C ALA A 30 9.39 4.44 -16.26
N HIS A 31 10.05 3.48 -15.61
CA HIS A 31 11.49 3.51 -15.38
C HIS A 31 12.29 3.47 -16.68
N THR A 32 11.97 2.52 -17.58
CA THR A 32 12.74 2.29 -18.81
C THR A 32 12.59 3.41 -19.85
N TYR A 33 11.50 4.17 -19.79
CA TYR A 33 11.26 5.35 -20.63
C TYR A 33 11.46 6.69 -19.89
N GLY A 34 12.09 6.70 -18.71
CA GLY A 34 12.43 7.93 -18.00
C GLY A 34 11.22 8.74 -17.52
N LYS A 35 10.09 8.08 -17.23
CA LYS A 35 8.88 8.73 -16.74
C LYS A 35 8.89 8.76 -15.21
N PRO A 36 8.86 9.94 -14.57
CA PRO A 36 8.94 10.04 -13.12
C PRO A 36 7.63 9.63 -12.41
N ILE A 37 6.53 9.51 -13.16
CA ILE A 37 5.20 9.22 -12.60
C ILE A 37 4.65 7.93 -13.21
N CYS A 38 4.30 6.98 -12.36
CA CYS A 38 3.51 5.80 -12.68
C CYS A 38 2.18 5.86 -11.94
N GLY A 39 1.08 5.92 -12.70
CA GLY A 39 -0.28 5.95 -12.16
C GLY A 39 -0.83 4.56 -11.87
N ALA A 40 -1.90 4.50 -11.08
CA ALA A 40 -2.79 3.35 -11.07
C ALA A 40 -4.25 3.75 -10.83
N GLU A 41 -5.18 3.12 -11.57
CA GLU A 41 -6.57 3.06 -11.16
C GLU A 41 -6.62 2.24 -9.85
N ALA A 42 -7.05 2.89 -8.77
CA ALA A 42 -6.79 2.41 -7.42
C ALA A 42 -8.07 1.95 -6.72
N PHE A 43 -8.01 0.73 -6.16
CA PHE A 43 -9.01 0.13 -5.27
C PHE A 43 -10.35 -0.24 -5.93
N THR A 44 -10.38 -0.55 -7.22
CA THR A 44 -11.61 -1.02 -7.87
C THR A 44 -12.18 -2.23 -7.13
N ALA A 45 -13.47 -2.22 -6.78
CA ALA A 45 -14.08 -3.21 -5.91
C ALA A 45 -15.26 -3.92 -6.57
N PHE A 46 -15.24 -5.26 -6.57
CA PHE A 46 -16.38 -6.10 -6.92
C PHE A 46 -17.52 -5.99 -5.89
N THR A 47 -18.69 -6.52 -6.22
CA THR A 47 -19.94 -6.41 -5.43
C THR A 47 -19.79 -6.77 -3.94
N GLU A 48 -18.96 -7.75 -3.59
CA GLU A 48 -18.74 -8.18 -2.20
C GLU A 48 -17.95 -7.15 -1.40
N GLN A 49 -16.98 -6.50 -2.03
CA GLN A 49 -16.15 -5.46 -1.41
C GLN A 49 -16.75 -4.05 -1.56
N ALA A 50 -17.65 -3.85 -2.53
CA ALA A 50 -18.27 -2.56 -2.78
C ALA A 50 -19.36 -2.21 -1.75
N ARG A 51 -19.62 -3.01 -0.71
CA ARG A 51 -20.82 -2.85 0.14
C ARG A 51 -20.76 -1.73 1.18
N TRP A 52 -20.08 -0.63 0.88
CA TRP A 52 -19.81 0.49 1.81
C TRP A 52 -18.99 0.10 3.05
N ILE A 53 -18.21 -0.98 2.94
CA ILE A 53 -17.40 -1.52 4.04
C ILE A 53 -15.97 -0.96 4.09
N ASN A 54 -15.55 -0.23 3.05
CA ASN A 54 -14.18 0.26 2.94
C ASN A 54 -13.98 1.57 3.68
N HIS A 55 -12.81 1.71 4.29
CA HIS A 55 -12.32 2.90 4.99
C HIS A 55 -10.80 2.96 4.89
N PRO A 56 -10.14 4.09 5.22
CA PRO A 56 -8.70 4.26 5.02
C PRO A 56 -7.82 3.09 5.49
N PHE A 57 -8.04 2.53 6.67
CA PHE A 57 -7.25 1.39 7.14
C PHE A 57 -7.48 0.10 6.33
N SER A 58 -8.71 -0.19 5.90
CA SER A 58 -8.98 -1.37 5.06
C SER A 58 -8.34 -1.28 3.67
N LEU A 59 -8.02 -0.06 3.22
CA LEU A 59 -7.33 0.19 1.95
C LEU A 59 -5.80 0.16 2.08
N LYS A 60 -5.27 0.38 3.28
CA LYS A 60 -3.87 0.70 3.51
C LYS A 60 -2.92 -0.37 2.98
N ALA A 61 -3.10 -1.64 3.38
CA ALA A 61 -2.17 -2.71 3.02
C ALA A 61 -2.08 -2.93 1.50
N LEU A 62 -3.22 -2.87 0.79
CA LEU A 62 -3.25 -3.01 -0.66
C LEU A 62 -2.64 -1.80 -1.38
N GLY A 63 -2.88 -0.59 -0.87
CA GLY A 63 -2.22 0.61 -1.39
C GLY A 63 -0.71 0.55 -1.20
N ASP A 64 -0.26 0.07 -0.06
CA ASP A 64 1.17 -0.09 0.24
C ASP A 64 1.83 -1.16 -0.66
N GLU A 65 1.12 -2.24 -0.96
CA GLU A 65 1.54 -3.20 -1.97
C GLU A 65 1.73 -2.52 -3.33
N ALA A 66 0.78 -1.70 -3.77
CA ALA A 66 0.89 -0.96 -5.04
C ALA A 66 2.07 0.03 -5.05
N PHE A 67 2.34 0.71 -3.92
CA PHE A 67 3.53 1.54 -3.76
C PHE A 67 4.82 0.72 -3.93
N CYS A 68 4.89 -0.47 -3.33
CA CYS A 68 6.03 -1.37 -3.50
C CYS A 68 6.19 -1.88 -4.94
N GLU A 69 5.11 -1.99 -5.72
CA GLU A 69 5.18 -2.32 -7.15
C GLU A 69 5.61 -1.14 -8.06
N GLY A 70 5.82 0.05 -7.50
CA GLY A 70 6.33 1.23 -8.21
C GLY A 70 5.28 2.26 -8.60
N VAL A 71 4.02 2.09 -8.16
CA VAL A 71 3.02 3.15 -8.32
C VAL A 71 3.41 4.34 -7.44
N ASN A 72 3.29 5.55 -7.98
CA ASN A 72 3.52 6.78 -7.23
C ASN A 72 2.51 7.89 -7.59
N ARG A 73 1.34 7.47 -8.10
CA ARG A 73 0.14 8.31 -8.24
C ARG A 73 -1.12 7.44 -8.24
N PHE A 74 -1.92 7.54 -7.19
CA PHE A 74 -3.24 6.90 -7.16
C PHE A 74 -4.29 7.75 -7.87
N VAL A 75 -5.12 7.09 -8.67
CA VAL A 75 -6.37 7.62 -9.21
C VAL A 75 -7.48 6.74 -8.66
N PHE A 76 -8.15 7.19 -7.61
CA PHE A 76 -9.19 6.40 -6.95
C PHE A 76 -10.28 6.00 -7.94
N HIS A 77 -10.57 4.70 -8.01
CA HIS A 77 -11.80 4.18 -8.58
C HIS A 77 -12.81 3.99 -7.44
N ARG A 78 -13.77 4.88 -7.24
CA ARG A 78 -14.07 6.10 -8.01
C ARG A 78 -14.77 7.11 -7.11
N TYR A 79 -14.99 8.31 -7.64
CA TYR A 79 -15.89 9.28 -7.04
C TYR A 79 -17.13 9.41 -7.94
N ALA A 80 -18.31 8.86 -7.59
CA ALA A 80 -19.51 9.22 -8.36
C ALA A 80 -20.00 10.58 -7.94
N HIS A 81 -20.45 11.34 -8.94
CA HIS A 81 -21.20 12.54 -8.71
C HIS A 81 -22.44 12.26 -7.85
N GLN A 82 -22.61 13.08 -6.80
CA GLN A 82 -23.71 13.00 -5.85
C GLN A 82 -24.64 14.21 -6.08
N PRO A 83 -25.66 14.09 -6.96
CA PRO A 83 -26.46 15.24 -7.39
C PRO A 83 -27.39 15.77 -6.29
N TRP A 84 -27.71 14.95 -5.28
CA TRP A 84 -28.56 15.35 -4.16
C TRP A 84 -27.73 15.68 -2.91
N LEU A 85 -28.06 16.79 -2.25
CA LEU A 85 -27.39 17.21 -1.01
C LEU A 85 -27.94 16.46 0.22
N ASP A 86 -29.17 15.95 0.13
CA ASP A 86 -29.96 15.38 1.20
C ASP A 86 -30.27 13.88 1.01
N ARG A 87 -29.57 13.21 0.07
CA ARG A 87 -29.64 11.76 -0.12
C ARG A 87 -28.25 11.16 0.14
N LYS A 88 -28.18 10.26 1.11
CA LYS A 88 -26.94 9.59 1.54
C LYS A 88 -27.22 8.09 1.69
N PRO A 89 -26.28 7.18 1.38
CA PRO A 89 -24.98 7.44 0.74
C PRO A 89 -25.08 7.91 -0.72
N GLY A 90 -26.21 7.67 -1.38
CA GLY A 90 -26.55 8.26 -2.68
C GLY A 90 -26.15 7.41 -3.89
N MET A 91 -25.65 8.08 -4.92
CA MET A 91 -25.33 7.53 -6.23
C MET A 91 -24.14 6.56 -6.17
N THR A 92 -24.20 5.49 -6.97
CA THR A 92 -23.12 4.53 -7.17
C THR A 92 -22.86 4.28 -8.66
N MET A 93 -21.66 3.79 -9.00
CA MET A 93 -21.36 3.21 -10.31
C MET A 93 -21.87 1.77 -10.37
N GLY A 94 -23.20 1.63 -10.35
CA GLY A 94 -23.85 0.33 -10.25
C GLY A 94 -23.34 -0.46 -9.03
N LYS A 95 -22.89 -1.69 -9.27
CA LYS A 95 -22.37 -2.62 -8.24
C LYS A 95 -20.91 -2.36 -7.83
N TRP A 96 -20.21 -1.45 -8.51
CA TRP A 96 -18.76 -1.29 -8.40
C TRP A 96 -18.39 -0.24 -7.34
N GLY A 97 -17.36 -0.58 -6.57
CA GLY A 97 -16.70 0.31 -5.63
C GLY A 97 -15.25 0.62 -6.04
N ILE A 98 -14.43 1.20 -5.17
CA ILE A 98 -14.85 1.69 -3.85
C ILE A 98 -15.82 2.86 -3.95
N HIS A 99 -16.60 3.03 -2.88
CA HIS A 99 -17.44 4.20 -2.69
C HIS A 99 -16.62 5.26 -1.96
N TYR A 100 -16.07 6.22 -2.71
CA TYR A 100 -15.12 7.21 -2.21
C TYR A 100 -15.63 8.63 -2.47
N GLU A 101 -16.83 8.94 -1.98
CA GLU A 101 -17.51 10.21 -2.20
C GLU A 101 -17.73 10.99 -0.91
N ARG A 102 -18.06 12.29 -1.02
CA ARG A 102 -18.42 13.18 0.10
C ARG A 102 -19.53 12.65 1.02
N THR A 103 -20.30 11.67 0.56
CA THR A 103 -21.40 11.06 1.31
C THR A 103 -20.95 9.90 2.17
N GLN A 104 -19.69 9.46 2.12
CA GLN A 104 -19.13 8.53 3.11
C GLN A 104 -19.27 9.12 4.53
N THR A 105 -19.59 8.27 5.50
CA THR A 105 -19.72 8.69 6.90
C THR A 105 -18.45 9.34 7.42
N TRP A 106 -17.29 8.88 6.98
CA TRP A 106 -15.96 9.30 7.41
C TRP A 106 -15.27 10.31 6.46
N TRP A 107 -15.96 10.85 5.45
CA TRP A 107 -15.34 11.71 4.43
C TRP A 107 -14.57 12.90 5.03
N GLU A 108 -15.19 13.63 5.97
CA GLU A 108 -14.59 14.79 6.64
C GLU A 108 -13.38 14.42 7.51
N LEU A 109 -13.23 13.14 7.86
CA LEU A 109 -12.12 12.61 8.67
C LEU A 109 -10.99 12.04 7.81
N SER A 110 -11.08 12.14 6.48
CA SER A 110 -10.14 11.50 5.55
C SER A 110 -8.83 12.27 5.37
N ARG A 111 -8.67 13.46 5.97
CA ARG A 111 -7.47 14.29 5.76
C ARG A 111 -6.15 13.56 6.09
N PRO A 112 -5.96 12.90 7.25
CA PRO A 112 -4.69 12.23 7.54
C PRO A 112 -4.37 11.09 6.59
N TRP A 113 -5.39 10.42 6.05
CA TRP A 113 -5.22 9.41 5.01
C TRP A 113 -4.73 10.01 3.69
N HIS A 114 -5.29 11.14 3.26
CA HIS A 114 -4.79 11.85 2.09
C HIS A 114 -3.38 12.42 2.29
N GLU A 115 -3.05 12.89 3.50
CA GLU A 115 -1.69 13.33 3.82
C GLU A 115 -0.70 12.15 3.79
N TYR A 116 -1.08 10.98 4.32
CA TYR A 116 -0.30 9.74 4.19
C TYR A 116 0.00 9.42 2.72
N LEU A 117 -1.05 9.39 1.89
CA LEU A 117 -0.89 9.14 0.46
C LEU A 117 -0.02 10.21 -0.20
N ALA A 118 -0.22 11.48 0.10
CA ALA A 118 0.56 12.57 -0.48
C ALA A 118 2.06 12.45 -0.14
N ARG A 119 2.40 12.13 1.11
CA ARG A 119 3.79 11.91 1.55
C ARG A 119 4.41 10.70 0.85
N CYS A 120 3.69 9.57 0.76
CA CYS A 120 4.17 8.39 0.03
C CYS A 120 4.40 8.70 -1.46
N ASN A 121 3.42 9.29 -2.14
CA ASN A 121 3.54 9.67 -3.55
C ASN A 121 4.68 10.67 -3.78
N PHE A 122 4.90 11.62 -2.86
CA PHE A 122 6.01 12.56 -2.94
C PHE A 122 7.37 11.85 -2.88
N MET A 123 7.58 11.01 -1.86
CA MET A 123 8.84 10.29 -1.66
C MET A 123 9.14 9.32 -2.81
N LEU A 124 8.13 8.58 -3.29
CA LEU A 124 8.28 7.59 -4.35
C LEU A 124 8.46 8.17 -5.75
N ARG A 125 8.41 9.50 -5.91
CA ARG A 125 8.77 10.22 -7.15
C ARG A 125 10.21 10.75 -7.14
N GLN A 126 10.88 10.73 -5.99
CA GLN A 126 12.22 11.30 -5.89
C GLN A 126 13.27 10.34 -6.47
N GLY A 127 14.31 10.89 -7.10
CA GLY A 127 15.45 10.11 -7.56
C GLY A 127 15.09 8.95 -8.51
N LEU A 128 15.94 7.94 -8.55
CA LEU A 128 15.82 6.80 -9.45
C LEU A 128 15.44 5.54 -8.69
N TYR A 129 14.69 4.65 -9.34
CA TYR A 129 14.43 3.32 -8.81
C TYR A 129 15.72 2.50 -8.82
N ALA A 130 15.96 1.72 -7.77
CA ALA A 130 17.11 0.84 -7.67
C ALA A 130 16.68 -0.60 -8.00
N ALA A 131 17.23 -1.14 -9.09
CA ALA A 131 17.02 -2.52 -9.52
C ALA A 131 18.32 -3.13 -10.04
N ASP A 132 18.53 -4.40 -9.77
CA ASP A 132 19.71 -5.12 -10.24
C ASP A 132 19.46 -5.83 -11.57
N ILE A 133 18.20 -6.16 -11.87
CA ILE A 133 17.83 -7.04 -12.98
C ILE A 133 16.95 -6.29 -13.98
N CYS A 134 17.27 -6.40 -15.27
CA CYS A 134 16.35 -5.99 -16.34
C CYS A 134 15.93 -7.23 -17.14
N TYR A 135 14.63 -7.54 -17.16
CA TYR A 135 14.08 -8.64 -17.96
C TYR A 135 13.67 -8.15 -19.35
N LEU A 136 14.19 -8.77 -20.39
CA LEU A 136 13.79 -8.51 -21.77
C LEU A 136 12.48 -9.26 -22.09
N GLN A 137 11.50 -8.55 -22.64
CA GLN A 137 10.29 -9.15 -23.19
C GLN A 137 10.55 -9.84 -24.54
N THR A 138 9.72 -10.82 -24.87
CA THR A 138 9.77 -11.52 -26.16
C THR A 138 9.41 -10.61 -27.33
N GLU A 139 9.99 -10.85 -28.51
CA GLU A 139 9.52 -10.26 -29.77
C GLU A 139 8.25 -10.95 -30.32
N GLY A 140 7.89 -12.11 -29.75
CA GLY A 140 6.67 -12.85 -30.10
C GLY A 140 5.38 -12.21 -29.54
N VAL A 141 4.22 -12.73 -29.97
CA VAL A 141 2.90 -12.29 -29.51
C VAL A 141 2.13 -13.45 -28.84
N PRO A 142 1.23 -13.18 -27.88
CA PRO A 142 0.91 -11.87 -27.32
C PRO A 142 1.95 -11.39 -26.30
N ASN A 143 2.30 -10.09 -26.37
CA ASN A 143 3.12 -9.43 -25.35
C ASN A 143 2.23 -8.88 -24.24
N GLY A 144 2.68 -9.04 -22.99
CA GLY A 144 1.94 -8.63 -21.79
C GLY A 144 2.88 -8.28 -20.63
N ALA A 145 2.31 -8.17 -19.43
CA ALA A 145 3.10 -7.94 -18.22
C ALA A 145 4.11 -9.09 -18.01
N THR A 146 5.36 -8.75 -17.71
CA THR A 146 6.36 -9.74 -17.33
C THR A 146 6.03 -10.27 -15.94
N HIS A 147 5.80 -11.58 -15.85
CA HIS A 147 5.43 -12.26 -14.61
C HIS A 147 6.65 -12.96 -14.02
N VAL A 148 7.36 -12.26 -13.13
CA VAL A 148 8.49 -12.79 -12.38
C VAL A 148 8.14 -12.76 -10.90
N ALA A 149 8.34 -13.87 -10.21
CA ALA A 149 8.19 -13.92 -8.77
C ALA A 149 9.20 -12.97 -8.12
N ARG A 150 8.75 -12.18 -7.14
CA ARG A 150 9.67 -11.33 -6.37
C ARG A 150 10.73 -12.20 -5.69
N THR A 151 11.98 -11.80 -5.83
CA THR A 151 13.11 -12.39 -5.12
C THR A 151 13.73 -11.35 -4.20
N ALA A 152 14.94 -11.61 -3.71
CA ALA A 152 15.68 -10.68 -2.86
C ALA A 152 16.31 -9.50 -3.64
N TYR A 153 16.09 -9.46 -4.97
CA TYR A 153 16.55 -8.42 -5.88
C TYR A 153 15.37 -7.77 -6.61
N GLU A 154 15.41 -6.45 -6.74
CA GLU A 154 14.44 -5.71 -7.53
C GLU A 154 14.77 -5.75 -9.02
N PHE A 155 13.71 -5.65 -9.83
CA PHE A 155 13.78 -5.74 -11.28
C PHE A 155 12.88 -4.72 -11.98
N ASP A 156 13.20 -4.48 -13.25
CA ASP A 156 12.30 -3.95 -14.27
C ASP A 156 12.17 -4.95 -15.43
N ALA A 157 11.12 -4.82 -16.22
CA ALA A 157 11.02 -5.40 -17.56
C ALA A 157 11.11 -4.33 -18.65
N CYS A 158 11.72 -4.67 -19.79
CA CYS A 158 11.84 -3.77 -20.94
C CYS A 158 11.43 -4.45 -22.25
N SER A 159 10.98 -3.66 -23.22
CA SER A 159 10.70 -4.13 -24.58
C SER A 159 12.02 -4.31 -25.36
N PRO A 160 11.99 -5.11 -26.44
CA PRO A 160 13.06 -5.13 -27.45
C PRO A 160 13.49 -3.75 -27.93
N GLU A 161 12.53 -2.83 -28.11
CA GLU A 161 12.80 -1.46 -28.53
C GLU A 161 13.70 -0.72 -27.55
N VAL A 162 13.50 -0.86 -26.24
CA VAL A 162 14.37 -0.22 -25.23
C VAL A 162 15.81 -0.70 -25.36
N VAL A 163 16.02 -2.01 -25.59
CA VAL A 163 17.36 -2.58 -25.78
C VAL A 163 18.01 -2.05 -27.06
N LEU A 164 17.24 -1.98 -28.15
CA LEU A 164 17.69 -1.52 -29.45
C LEU A 164 18.08 -0.03 -29.46
N THR A 165 17.23 0.83 -28.88
CA THR A 165 17.29 2.28 -29.13
C THR A 165 17.82 3.09 -27.94
N ARG A 166 17.78 2.54 -26.71
CA ARG A 166 18.08 3.30 -25.49
C ARG A 166 19.23 2.72 -24.67
N MET A 167 19.37 1.39 -24.65
CA MET A 167 20.28 0.70 -23.74
C MET A 167 21.73 0.77 -24.20
N SER A 168 22.63 1.05 -23.26
CA SER A 168 24.08 1.06 -23.47
C SER A 168 24.79 0.46 -22.23
N VAL A 169 26.11 0.34 -22.29
CA VAL A 169 26.93 -0.16 -21.16
C VAL A 169 27.87 0.91 -20.66
N ARG A 170 27.93 1.06 -19.34
CA ARG A 170 28.88 1.92 -18.65
C ARG A 170 29.34 1.24 -17.36
N ASP A 171 30.65 1.16 -17.15
CA ASP A 171 31.26 0.58 -15.96
C ASP A 171 30.73 -0.85 -15.65
N GLY A 172 30.56 -1.66 -16.70
CA GLY A 172 30.03 -3.03 -16.60
C GLY A 172 28.54 -3.14 -16.28
N ARG A 173 27.80 -2.03 -16.29
CA ARG A 173 26.35 -1.98 -16.03
C ARG A 173 25.58 -1.59 -17.28
N LEU A 174 24.38 -2.14 -17.44
CA LEU A 174 23.43 -1.72 -18.47
C LEU A 174 22.78 -0.42 -18.01
N VAL A 175 22.85 0.64 -18.81
CA VAL A 175 22.35 1.97 -18.47
C VAL A 175 21.37 2.49 -19.52
N LEU A 176 20.40 3.28 -19.06
CA LEU A 176 19.47 4.03 -19.90
C LEU A 176 19.78 5.54 -19.82
N PRO A 177 19.36 6.35 -20.81
CA PRO A 177 19.72 7.76 -20.89
C PRO A 177 19.28 8.59 -19.68
N ASP A 178 18.21 8.16 -19.00
CA ASP A 178 17.62 8.85 -17.86
C ASP A 178 18.25 8.45 -16.51
N GLY A 179 19.29 7.59 -16.53
CA GLY A 179 20.09 7.22 -15.36
C GLY A 179 19.75 5.87 -14.73
N MET A 180 18.67 5.20 -15.16
CA MET A 180 18.40 3.82 -14.75
C MET A 180 19.58 2.90 -15.08
N SER A 181 19.91 1.98 -14.18
CA SER A 181 21.10 1.15 -14.29
C SER A 181 20.94 -0.25 -13.68
N TYR A 182 21.24 -1.29 -14.46
CA TYR A 182 21.06 -2.69 -14.11
C TYR A 182 22.38 -3.47 -14.17
N ARG A 183 22.50 -4.55 -13.39
CA ARG A 183 23.68 -5.44 -13.38
C ARG A 183 23.63 -6.49 -14.47
N ILE A 184 22.45 -7.05 -14.71
CA ILE A 184 22.26 -8.13 -15.67
C ILE A 184 21.02 -7.88 -16.54
N LEU A 185 21.11 -8.28 -17.81
CA LEU A 185 19.99 -8.38 -18.72
C LEU A 185 19.56 -9.84 -18.81
N VAL A 186 18.30 -10.14 -18.50
CA VAL A 186 17.77 -11.50 -18.53
C VAL A 186 16.94 -11.68 -19.80
N LEU A 187 17.33 -12.63 -20.65
CA LEU A 187 16.61 -12.96 -21.87
C LEU A 187 15.36 -13.79 -21.55
N PRO A 188 14.28 -13.67 -22.36
CA PRO A 188 13.10 -14.49 -22.17
C PRO A 188 13.42 -15.98 -22.38
N PRO A 189 12.65 -16.91 -21.78
CA PRO A 189 12.86 -18.35 -21.91
C PRO A 189 12.36 -18.88 -23.27
N CYS A 190 12.85 -18.32 -24.38
CA CYS A 190 12.55 -18.76 -25.73
C CYS A 190 13.82 -18.76 -26.61
N GLU A 191 13.84 -19.63 -27.62
CA GLU A 191 14.97 -19.76 -28.53
C GLU A 191 14.83 -18.88 -29.78
N LYS A 192 13.92 -17.89 -29.74
CA LYS A 192 13.61 -17.02 -30.88
C LYS A 192 14.01 -15.58 -30.60
N MET A 193 14.77 -14.99 -31.53
CA MET A 193 15.24 -13.61 -31.49
C MET A 193 15.56 -13.13 -32.90
N THR A 194 15.22 -11.90 -33.26
CA THR A 194 15.59 -11.32 -34.56
C THR A 194 17.11 -11.11 -34.64
N PRO A 195 17.71 -11.14 -35.86
CA PRO A 195 19.11 -10.81 -36.05
C PRO A 195 19.50 -9.44 -35.47
N GLU A 196 18.63 -8.44 -35.62
CA GLU A 196 18.87 -7.07 -35.16
C GLU A 196 19.00 -6.99 -33.64
N LEU A 197 18.05 -7.58 -32.90
CA LEU A 197 18.09 -7.60 -31.44
C LEU A 197 19.29 -8.39 -30.92
N LEU A 198 19.60 -9.54 -31.54
CA LEU A 198 20.74 -10.36 -31.14
C LEU A 198 22.08 -9.66 -31.39
N ASP A 199 22.21 -8.98 -32.52
CA ASP A 199 23.41 -8.19 -32.83
C ASP A 199 23.58 -7.05 -31.81
N LYS A 200 22.48 -6.38 -31.43
CA LYS A 200 22.53 -5.37 -30.36
C LYS A 200 22.95 -5.96 -29.02
N ILE A 201 22.42 -7.11 -28.63
CA ILE A 201 22.81 -7.79 -27.39
C ILE A 201 24.30 -8.14 -27.44
N LYS A 202 24.81 -8.62 -28.58
CA LYS A 202 26.24 -8.88 -28.78
C LYS A 202 27.09 -7.62 -28.61
N GLU A 203 26.65 -6.46 -29.10
CA GLU A 203 27.33 -5.17 -28.84
C GLU A 203 27.38 -4.85 -27.33
N LEU A 204 26.26 -5.01 -26.62
CA LEU A 204 26.18 -4.75 -25.18
C LEU A 204 27.12 -5.69 -24.40
N VAL A 205 27.14 -6.98 -24.74
CA VAL A 205 28.05 -7.94 -24.11
C VAL A 205 29.51 -7.57 -24.41
N ALA A 206 29.84 -7.24 -25.65
CA ALA A 206 31.20 -6.81 -26.02
C ALA A 206 31.67 -5.60 -25.20
N ALA A 207 30.75 -4.68 -24.89
CA ALA A 207 31.00 -3.48 -24.10
C ALA A 207 31.06 -3.72 -22.57
N GLY A 208 30.76 -4.92 -22.08
CA GLY A 208 30.88 -5.28 -20.67
C GLY A 208 29.60 -5.76 -19.98
N ALA A 209 28.48 -5.89 -20.71
CA ALA A 209 27.25 -6.39 -20.08
C ALA A 209 27.37 -7.87 -19.69
N THR A 210 26.69 -8.23 -18.60
CA THR A 210 26.33 -9.63 -18.32
C THR A 210 24.92 -9.90 -18.81
N VAL A 211 24.76 -10.91 -19.65
CA VAL A 211 23.46 -11.36 -20.17
C VAL A 211 23.19 -12.77 -19.67
N VAL A 212 21.97 -13.03 -19.19
CA VAL A 212 21.55 -14.32 -18.64
C VAL A 212 20.38 -14.86 -19.45
N GLY A 213 20.52 -16.04 -20.06
CA GLY A 213 19.39 -16.68 -20.74
C GLY A 213 19.79 -17.68 -21.82
N PRO A 214 18.79 -18.33 -22.45
CA PRO A 214 19.01 -19.37 -23.43
C PRO A 214 19.63 -18.82 -24.73
N ARG A 215 20.33 -19.70 -25.45
CA ARG A 215 20.87 -19.42 -26.78
C ARG A 215 19.72 -19.39 -27.81
N PRO A 216 19.55 -18.33 -28.61
CA PRO A 216 18.58 -18.32 -29.70
C PRO A 216 19.04 -19.18 -30.89
N ASN A 217 18.09 -19.79 -31.61
CA ASN A 217 18.35 -20.66 -32.77
C ASN A 217 17.64 -20.24 -34.07
N GLY A 218 16.83 -19.19 -34.02
CA GLY A 218 16.18 -18.60 -35.19
C GLY A 218 15.37 -17.35 -34.88
N SER A 219 14.86 -16.72 -35.94
CA SER A 219 14.05 -15.51 -35.86
C SER A 219 12.57 -15.84 -35.61
N PRO A 220 11.82 -15.02 -34.85
CA PRO A 220 10.36 -15.10 -34.79
C PRO A 220 9.69 -14.49 -36.04
N SER A 221 10.44 -13.81 -36.90
CA SER A 221 9.97 -13.15 -38.12
C SER A 221 10.34 -13.94 -39.38
N LEU A 222 9.48 -13.88 -40.41
CA LEU A 222 9.74 -14.45 -41.74
C LEU A 222 10.48 -13.48 -42.69
N VAL A 223 10.78 -12.26 -42.24
CA VAL A 223 11.55 -11.29 -43.02
C VAL A 223 12.95 -11.89 -43.29
N ASP A 224 13.30 -12.03 -44.56
CA ASP A 224 14.56 -12.62 -45.06
C ASP A 224 14.76 -14.12 -44.71
N TYR A 225 13.69 -14.89 -44.55
CA TYR A 225 13.80 -16.34 -44.36
C TYR A 225 14.37 -17.05 -45.62
N PRO A 226 15.28 -18.05 -45.51
CA PRO A 226 15.84 -18.62 -44.28
C PRO A 226 17.12 -17.92 -43.76
N ARG A 227 17.60 -16.88 -44.45
CA ARG A 227 18.86 -16.19 -44.10
C ARG A 227 18.82 -15.54 -42.73
N CYS A 228 17.66 -15.06 -42.28
CA CYS A 228 17.48 -14.54 -40.93
C CYS A 228 17.87 -15.59 -39.86
N ASP A 229 17.49 -16.84 -40.05
CA ASP A 229 17.77 -17.94 -39.12
C ASP A 229 19.25 -18.33 -39.16
N GLU A 230 19.85 -18.32 -40.35
CA GLU A 230 21.29 -18.53 -40.53
C GLU A 230 22.09 -17.45 -39.79
N LYS A 231 21.67 -16.18 -39.91
CA LYS A 231 22.31 -15.07 -39.23
C LYS A 231 22.18 -15.15 -37.71
N VAL A 232 21.01 -15.54 -37.19
CA VAL A 232 20.81 -15.76 -35.75
C VAL A 232 21.75 -16.86 -35.25
N ARG A 233 21.81 -18.01 -35.95
CA ARG A 233 22.71 -19.11 -35.57
C ARG A 233 24.18 -18.69 -35.58
N GLN A 234 24.60 -17.90 -36.56
CA GLN A 234 25.96 -17.37 -36.63
C GLN A 234 26.26 -16.47 -35.43
N LEU A 235 25.43 -15.45 -35.18
CA LEU A 235 25.62 -14.53 -34.05
C LEU A 235 25.58 -15.26 -32.71
N ALA A 236 24.69 -16.24 -32.56
CA ALA A 236 24.58 -17.07 -31.37
C ALA A 236 25.83 -17.94 -31.16
N ALA A 237 26.44 -18.47 -32.21
CA ALA A 237 27.70 -19.22 -32.12
C ALA A 237 28.87 -18.32 -31.70
N GLU A 238 28.92 -17.10 -32.21
CA GLU A 238 29.94 -16.13 -31.79
C GLU A 238 29.77 -15.72 -30.32
N LEU A 239 28.52 -15.53 -29.87
CA LEU A 239 28.23 -14.98 -28.55
C LEU A 239 28.16 -16.03 -27.43
N TRP A 240 27.56 -17.21 -27.66
CA TRP A 240 27.52 -18.33 -26.69
C TRP A 240 28.69 -19.30 -26.85
N GLY A 241 29.52 -19.14 -27.89
CA GLY A 241 30.55 -20.10 -28.26
C GLY A 241 29.99 -21.32 -29.00
N GLU A 242 30.87 -22.28 -29.28
CA GLU A 242 30.49 -23.54 -29.90
C GLU A 242 29.52 -24.33 -29.02
N GLU A 243 28.50 -24.93 -29.64
CA GLU A 243 27.52 -25.73 -28.93
C GLU A 243 28.20 -26.98 -28.34
N ASN A 244 28.24 -27.03 -27.01
CA ASN A 244 28.93 -28.09 -26.27
C ASN A 244 27.98 -29.04 -25.53
N GLY A 245 26.66 -28.90 -25.75
CA GLY A 245 25.61 -29.71 -25.14
C GLY A 245 25.47 -29.56 -23.62
N LYS A 246 26.11 -28.56 -23.00
CA LYS A 246 26.03 -28.36 -21.55
C LYS A 246 24.74 -27.64 -21.15
N PRO A 247 23.99 -28.16 -20.15
CA PRO A 247 22.76 -27.54 -19.66
C PRO A 247 23.01 -26.18 -18.99
N GLU A 248 24.22 -25.97 -18.47
CA GLU A 248 24.66 -24.73 -17.83
C GLU A 248 26.04 -24.33 -18.37
N GLY A 249 26.30 -23.04 -18.43
CA GLY A 249 27.60 -22.54 -18.84
C GLY A 249 27.67 -21.03 -18.88
N GLU A 250 28.88 -20.54 -19.16
CA GLU A 250 29.15 -19.15 -19.45
C GLU A 250 30.15 -19.04 -20.60
N HIS A 251 30.07 -17.93 -21.34
CA HIS A 251 31.02 -17.59 -22.38
C HIS A 251 31.36 -16.09 -22.29
N VAL A 252 32.66 -15.80 -22.20
CA VAL A 252 33.18 -14.42 -22.16
C VAL A 252 33.29 -13.91 -23.59
N PHE A 253 32.73 -12.73 -23.85
CA PHE A 253 32.78 -12.10 -25.17
C PHE A 253 33.04 -10.60 -25.02
N GLY A 254 34.15 -10.12 -25.59
CA GLY A 254 34.65 -8.78 -25.35
C GLY A 254 34.93 -8.55 -23.85
N LEU A 255 34.35 -7.50 -23.27
CA LEU A 255 34.50 -7.16 -21.85
C LEU A 255 33.43 -7.81 -20.96
N GLY A 256 32.38 -8.40 -21.55
CA GLY A 256 31.24 -8.96 -20.84
C GLY A 256 31.14 -10.47 -20.99
N LYS A 257 29.96 -11.00 -20.68
CA LYS A 257 29.68 -12.44 -20.82
C LYS A 257 28.20 -12.78 -20.96
N VAL A 258 27.95 -13.94 -21.54
CA VAL A 258 26.64 -14.61 -21.51
C VAL A 258 26.68 -15.80 -20.55
N ILE A 259 25.59 -16.02 -19.81
CA ILE A 259 25.41 -17.13 -18.87
C ILE A 259 24.07 -17.81 -19.16
N TRP A 260 24.02 -19.14 -19.16
CA TRP A 260 22.79 -19.91 -19.34
C TRP A 260 22.65 -21.03 -18.32
N GLY A 261 21.41 -21.48 -18.13
CA GLY A 261 21.07 -22.56 -17.20
C GLY A 261 21.07 -22.17 -15.71
N LYS A 262 21.44 -20.93 -15.36
CA LYS A 262 21.41 -20.40 -13.99
C LYS A 262 20.29 -19.39 -13.79
N THR A 263 19.80 -19.29 -12.55
CA THR A 263 18.84 -18.25 -12.18
C THR A 263 19.53 -16.88 -12.04
N PRO A 264 18.82 -15.77 -12.29
CA PRO A 264 19.35 -14.42 -12.07
C PRO A 264 19.93 -14.21 -10.65
N ASP A 265 19.23 -14.69 -9.62
CA ASP A 265 19.67 -14.64 -8.23
C ASP A 265 21.00 -15.36 -7.99
N ALA A 266 21.19 -16.56 -8.57
CA ALA A 266 22.44 -17.31 -8.45
C ALA A 266 23.59 -16.57 -9.13
N VAL A 267 23.34 -16.01 -10.33
CA VAL A 267 24.33 -15.21 -11.05
C VAL A 267 24.75 -13.98 -10.24
N LEU A 268 23.80 -13.25 -9.66
CA LEU A 268 24.10 -12.09 -8.81
C LEU A 268 24.90 -12.49 -7.55
N ALA A 269 24.54 -13.60 -6.90
CA ALA A 269 25.26 -14.11 -5.74
C ALA A 269 26.71 -14.51 -6.09
N GLU A 270 26.94 -15.18 -7.21
CA GLU A 270 28.28 -15.53 -7.71
C GLU A 270 29.12 -14.29 -8.06
N GLN A 271 28.47 -13.18 -8.43
CA GLN A 271 29.10 -11.87 -8.62
C GLN A 271 29.35 -11.10 -7.32
N GLY A 272 29.08 -11.71 -6.15
CA GLY A 272 29.23 -11.08 -4.85
C GLY A 272 28.18 -10.00 -4.56
N VAL A 273 27.09 -9.96 -5.32
CA VAL A 273 26.00 -9.02 -5.11
C VAL A 273 25.09 -9.63 -4.04
N THR A 274 25.01 -9.00 -2.87
CA THR A 274 24.09 -9.44 -1.82
C THR A 274 22.66 -9.00 -2.16
N PRO A 275 21.63 -9.65 -1.59
CA PRO A 275 20.25 -9.15 -1.60
C PRO A 275 20.15 -7.66 -1.27
N ASP A 276 19.22 -6.94 -1.91
CA ASP A 276 19.03 -5.51 -1.67
C ASP A 276 18.30 -5.25 -0.34
N PHE A 277 17.31 -6.10 -0.04
CA PHE A 277 16.56 -6.09 1.21
C PHE A 277 16.23 -7.52 1.66
N GLN A 278 16.31 -7.77 2.96
CA GLN A 278 15.89 -9.02 3.60
C GLN A 278 15.13 -8.72 4.89
N CYS A 279 14.13 -9.54 5.21
CA CYS A 279 13.32 -9.37 6.41
C CYS A 279 13.08 -10.73 7.08
N GLU A 280 13.41 -10.82 8.37
CA GLU A 280 13.23 -12.01 9.20
C GLU A 280 12.32 -11.66 10.39
N ALA A 281 11.22 -12.39 10.62
CA ALA A 281 10.40 -12.24 11.82
C ALA A 281 10.48 -13.49 12.70
N LYS A 282 10.16 -13.33 13.99
CA LYS A 282 10.28 -14.42 15.00
C LYS A 282 9.48 -15.67 14.64
N ASP A 283 8.37 -15.53 13.91
CA ASP A 283 7.46 -16.64 13.57
C ASP A 283 7.49 -17.02 12.08
N GLY A 284 8.53 -16.60 11.33
CA GLY A 284 8.72 -16.91 9.91
C GLY A 284 9.10 -15.69 9.07
N VAL A 285 8.97 -15.81 7.75
CA VAL A 285 9.17 -14.68 6.84
C VAL A 285 7.96 -13.76 6.95
N ALA A 286 8.16 -12.53 7.43
CA ALA A 286 7.11 -11.53 7.40
C ALA A 286 6.77 -11.22 5.93
N GLU A 287 5.48 -11.08 5.58
CA GLU A 287 5.07 -10.53 4.28
C GLU A 287 5.36 -9.02 4.24
N VAL A 288 6.64 -8.66 4.29
CA VAL A 288 7.15 -7.31 4.16
C VAL A 288 7.62 -7.14 2.72
N ARG A 289 6.95 -6.22 2.02
CA ARG A 289 7.38 -5.77 0.70
C ARG A 289 8.19 -4.50 0.81
N TYR A 290 8.99 -4.24 -0.22
CA TYR A 290 9.77 -3.03 -0.31
C TYR A 290 9.80 -2.47 -1.72
N ILE A 291 10.23 -1.21 -1.81
CA ILE A 291 10.76 -0.57 -3.01
C ILE A 291 11.91 0.33 -2.60
N HIS A 292 12.96 0.36 -3.42
CA HIS A 292 14.18 1.10 -3.15
C HIS A 292 14.39 2.19 -4.21
N ARG A 293 14.75 3.40 -3.76
CA ARG A 293 15.11 4.53 -4.60
C ARG A 293 16.41 5.16 -4.12
N THR A 294 17.24 5.60 -5.06
CA THR A 294 18.42 6.42 -4.78
C THR A 294 18.11 7.88 -5.10
N VAL A 295 18.21 8.76 -4.10
CA VAL A 295 17.80 10.17 -4.17
C VAL A 295 18.96 11.08 -3.81
N ASN A 296 19.60 11.74 -4.78
CA ASN A 296 20.74 12.63 -4.53
C ASN A 296 21.86 11.97 -3.69
N GLY A 297 22.06 10.67 -3.85
CA GLY A 297 23.02 9.90 -3.06
C GLY A 297 22.50 9.44 -1.69
N ASP A 298 21.27 9.72 -1.28
CA ASP A 298 20.59 9.05 -0.16
C ASP A 298 19.92 7.75 -0.66
N GLU A 299 19.88 6.70 0.16
CA GLU A 299 19.09 5.49 -0.16
C GLU A 299 17.75 5.54 0.57
N VAL A 300 16.66 5.35 -0.15
CA VAL A 300 15.29 5.46 0.36
C VAL A 300 14.55 4.15 0.12
N TYR A 301 14.29 3.41 1.19
CA TYR A 301 13.49 2.19 1.14
C TYR A 301 12.09 2.50 1.70
N PHE A 302 11.04 2.27 0.93
CA PHE A 302 9.69 2.13 1.50
C PHE A 302 9.46 0.67 1.80
N ILE A 303 9.18 0.34 3.06
CA ILE A 303 8.88 -1.02 3.50
C ILE A 303 7.48 -1.08 4.09
N ALA A 304 6.73 -2.13 3.77
CA ALA A 304 5.34 -2.28 4.18
C ALA A 304 5.01 -3.73 4.56
N CYS A 305 4.45 -3.92 5.74
CA CYS A 305 3.98 -5.20 6.25
C CYS A 305 2.46 -5.29 6.07
N ALA A 306 1.97 -6.38 5.47
CA ALA A 306 0.53 -6.59 5.25
C ALA A 306 -0.20 -7.21 6.47
N ALA A 307 0.52 -7.59 7.52
CA ALA A 307 -0.06 -8.30 8.66
C ALA A 307 -1.00 -7.41 9.49
N GLU A 308 -2.20 -7.91 9.81
CA GLU A 308 -3.19 -7.21 10.63
C GLU A 308 -2.87 -7.20 12.14
N LYS A 309 -1.74 -7.78 12.53
CA LYS A 309 -1.23 -7.78 13.90
C LYS A 309 0.15 -7.11 13.92
N PRO A 310 0.56 -6.51 15.04
CA PRO A 310 1.91 -5.98 15.16
C PRO A 310 2.95 -7.09 14.99
N ILE A 311 4.02 -6.81 14.25
CA ILE A 311 5.13 -7.74 14.00
C ILE A 311 6.44 -7.08 14.38
N ALA A 312 7.31 -7.81 15.08
CA ALA A 312 8.71 -7.45 15.24
C ALA A 312 9.55 -8.23 14.22
N ALA A 313 10.38 -7.52 13.46
CA ALA A 313 11.22 -8.09 12.42
C ALA A 313 12.62 -7.47 12.43
N SER A 314 13.59 -8.23 11.93
CA SER A 314 14.94 -7.79 11.63
C SER A 314 15.04 -7.52 10.14
N CYS A 315 15.24 -6.25 9.77
CA CYS A 315 15.32 -5.81 8.38
C CYS A 315 16.77 -5.49 8.00
N THR A 316 17.30 -6.15 6.99
CA THR A 316 18.67 -5.97 6.48
C THR A 316 18.64 -5.27 5.13
N PHE A 317 19.42 -4.21 4.98
CA PHE A 317 19.50 -3.35 3.80
C PHE A 317 20.92 -3.36 3.24
N ARG A 318 21.06 -3.37 1.92
CA ARG A 318 22.36 -3.31 1.23
C ARG A 318 22.93 -1.90 1.16
N VAL A 319 23.10 -1.30 2.34
CA VAL A 319 23.60 0.07 2.50
C VAL A 319 24.74 0.11 3.51
N ALA A 320 25.85 0.74 3.11
CA ALA A 320 27.05 0.94 3.91
C ALA A 320 27.30 2.43 4.19
N GLY A 321 27.96 2.73 5.31
CA GLY A 321 28.53 4.06 5.58
C GLY A 321 27.52 5.22 5.72
N LYS A 322 26.23 4.90 5.92
CA LYS A 322 25.15 5.89 6.07
C LYS A 322 24.39 5.66 7.36
N ARG A 323 23.73 6.71 7.85
CA ARG A 323 22.87 6.67 9.03
C ARG A 323 21.42 6.45 8.62
N PRO A 324 20.74 5.41 9.15
CA PRO A 324 19.32 5.22 8.91
C PRO A 324 18.44 6.17 9.74
N GLU A 325 17.34 6.60 9.14
CA GLU A 325 16.27 7.40 9.75
C GLU A 325 14.92 6.78 9.39
N PHE A 326 13.94 6.82 10.31
CA PHE A 326 12.56 6.44 10.01
C PHE A 326 11.76 7.67 9.65
N TRP A 327 11.23 7.73 8.44
CA TRP A 327 10.33 8.78 8.00
C TRP A 327 8.91 8.20 7.98
N ARG A 328 8.05 8.68 8.90
CA ARG A 328 6.70 8.18 9.15
C ARG A 328 5.70 8.86 8.21
N PRO A 329 5.20 8.20 7.15
CA PRO A 329 4.29 8.85 6.21
C PRO A 329 2.92 9.20 6.83
N ASP A 330 2.48 8.51 7.89
CA ASP A 330 1.19 8.79 8.54
C ASP A 330 1.22 10.06 9.39
N THR A 331 2.33 10.31 10.09
CA THR A 331 2.48 11.48 10.98
C THR A 331 3.32 12.62 10.38
N GLY A 332 4.13 12.33 9.36
CA GLY A 332 5.14 13.25 8.82
C GLY A 332 6.38 13.41 9.70
N ARG A 333 6.51 12.63 10.79
CA ARG A 333 7.68 12.68 11.67
C ARG A 333 8.90 12.03 11.01
N ILE A 334 10.07 12.60 11.30
CA ILE A 334 11.37 12.01 11.00
C ILE A 334 11.98 11.61 12.35
N GLU A 335 12.25 10.33 12.50
CA GLU A 335 12.64 9.68 13.75
C GLU A 335 14.06 9.13 13.65
N ARG A 336 14.83 9.31 14.72
CA ARG A 336 16.15 8.70 14.89
C ARG A 336 16.00 7.20 15.12
N VAL A 337 16.82 6.41 14.42
CA VAL A 337 17.01 4.98 14.69
C VAL A 337 18.16 4.85 15.69
N ALA A 338 17.84 4.39 16.91
CA ALA A 338 18.84 4.23 17.97
C ALA A 338 19.64 2.92 17.81
N ASP A 339 18.95 1.82 17.51
CA ASP A 339 19.55 0.49 17.43
C ASP A 339 19.64 0.03 15.97
N PHE A 340 20.86 -0.17 15.48
CA PHE A 340 21.13 -0.83 14.21
C PHE A 340 22.56 -1.40 14.18
N GLU A 341 22.76 -2.43 13.39
CA GLU A 341 24.04 -3.12 13.22
C GLU A 341 24.59 -2.89 11.82
N ARG A 342 25.92 -2.76 11.70
CA ARG A 342 26.62 -2.66 10.42
C ARG A 342 27.55 -3.85 10.25
N PHE A 343 27.45 -4.53 9.12
CA PHE A 343 28.33 -5.65 8.80
C PHE A 343 28.42 -5.83 7.28
N GLU A 344 29.61 -6.13 6.77
CA GLU A 344 29.82 -6.54 5.37
C GLU A 344 29.11 -5.65 4.31
N GLY A 345 29.18 -4.33 4.48
CA GLY A 345 28.54 -3.38 3.56
C GLY A 345 27.01 -3.30 3.66
N ARG A 346 26.43 -3.87 4.71
CA ARG A 346 24.99 -3.91 4.98
C ARG A 346 24.67 -3.25 6.32
N THR A 347 23.41 -2.85 6.46
CA THR A 347 22.86 -2.32 7.72
C THR A 347 21.64 -3.13 8.11
N ARG A 348 21.56 -3.60 9.36
CA ARG A 348 20.43 -4.34 9.91
C ARG A 348 19.76 -3.54 11.01
N ILE A 349 18.44 -3.46 10.96
CA ILE A 349 17.62 -2.64 11.86
C ILE A 349 16.49 -3.52 12.43
N PRO A 350 16.33 -3.61 13.75
CA PRO A 350 15.12 -4.14 14.37
C PRO A 350 13.96 -3.16 14.16
N ILE A 351 12.89 -3.64 13.53
CA ILE A 351 11.70 -2.83 13.22
C ILE A 351 10.46 -3.50 13.81
N ARG A 352 9.67 -2.70 14.53
CA ARG A 352 8.32 -3.08 14.93
C ARG A 352 7.32 -2.44 13.97
N PHE A 353 6.60 -3.26 13.23
CA PHE A 353 5.47 -2.86 12.40
C PHE A 353 4.20 -2.84 13.24
N ASP A 354 3.47 -1.74 13.15
CA ASP A 354 2.05 -1.69 13.53
C ASP A 354 1.21 -2.58 12.59
N PRO A 355 -0.05 -2.89 12.91
CA PRO A 355 -0.95 -3.56 11.98
C PRO A 355 -1.00 -2.84 10.63
N CYS A 356 -0.77 -3.59 9.55
CA CYS A 356 -0.61 -3.09 8.20
C CYS A 356 0.40 -1.92 8.12
N GLY A 357 1.46 -1.94 8.92
CA GLY A 357 2.40 -0.83 9.11
C GLY A 357 3.36 -0.65 7.93
N SER A 358 3.74 0.60 7.67
CA SER A 358 4.73 0.96 6.65
C SER A 358 5.59 2.14 7.10
N VAL A 359 6.81 2.23 6.59
CA VAL A 359 7.78 3.28 6.92
C VAL A 359 8.75 3.50 5.76
N PHE A 360 9.23 4.73 5.61
CA PHE A 360 10.41 4.99 4.80
C PHE A 360 11.65 4.87 5.68
N VAL A 361 12.57 3.96 5.34
CA VAL A 361 13.91 3.89 5.92
C VAL A 361 14.84 4.66 5.00
N VAL A 362 15.31 5.82 5.46
CA VAL A 362 16.14 6.73 4.69
C VAL A 362 17.57 6.70 5.23
N PHE A 363 18.52 6.33 4.38
CA PHE A 363 19.94 6.29 4.69
C PHE A 363 20.62 7.54 4.17
N ARG A 364 21.10 8.38 5.09
CA ARG A 364 21.72 9.67 4.77
C ARG A 364 23.20 9.68 5.18
N PRO A 365 24.03 10.58 4.61
CA PRO A 365 25.40 10.80 5.07
C PRO A 365 25.46 11.04 6.58
N GLU A 366 26.50 10.54 7.24
CA GLU A 366 26.68 10.61 8.71
C GLU A 366 26.69 12.04 9.26
N ASN A 367 27.15 13.00 8.45
CA ASN A 367 27.18 14.42 8.79
C ASN A 367 25.84 15.15 8.56
N SER A 368 24.80 14.45 8.09
CA SER A 368 23.47 15.04 7.92
C SER A 368 22.89 15.46 9.28
N PRO A 369 22.11 16.56 9.36
CA PRO A 369 21.43 16.96 10.59
C PRO A 369 20.64 15.80 11.21
N ALA A 370 20.78 15.61 12.52
CA ALA A 370 20.07 14.53 13.21
C ALA A 370 18.56 14.82 13.29
N PRO A 371 17.71 13.79 13.21
CA PRO A 371 16.28 13.92 13.49
C PRO A 371 16.00 14.53 14.87
N THR A 372 14.91 15.29 14.96
CA THR A 372 14.45 15.94 16.19
C THR A 372 13.51 15.07 17.04
N HIS A 373 13.04 13.94 16.48
CA HIS A 373 12.20 12.98 17.20
C HIS A 373 12.96 11.67 17.37
N ASP A 374 12.80 11.04 18.53
CA ASP A 374 13.20 9.65 18.71
C ASP A 374 12.08 8.73 18.22
N ALA A 375 12.46 7.56 17.72
CA ALA A 375 11.50 6.52 17.37
C ALA A 375 10.62 6.16 18.58
N GLU A 376 9.37 5.77 18.33
CA GLU A 376 8.49 5.36 19.42
C GLU A 376 9.09 4.16 20.18
N PRO A 377 9.04 4.17 21.53
CA PRO A 377 9.53 3.06 22.32
C PRO A 377 8.80 1.77 21.95
N VAL A 378 9.55 0.68 21.87
CA VAL A 378 9.01 -0.65 21.52
C VAL A 378 8.07 -1.18 22.60
N GLU A 379 8.28 -0.76 23.85
CA GLU A 379 7.49 -1.16 25.02
C GLU A 379 6.83 0.04 25.67
N LEU A 380 5.56 -0.11 26.06
CA LEU A 380 4.81 0.89 26.82
C LEU A 380 4.18 0.23 28.04
N LYS A 381 4.28 0.87 29.21
CA LYS A 381 3.70 0.38 30.46
C LYS A 381 2.29 0.93 30.65
N LYS A 382 1.31 0.06 30.96
CA LYS A 382 -0.04 0.49 31.35
C LYS A 382 0.02 1.21 32.71
N VAL A 383 -0.48 2.45 32.75
CA VAL A 383 -0.61 3.27 33.96
C VAL A 383 -2.03 3.19 34.50
N ALA A 384 -3.02 3.41 33.65
CA ALA A 384 -4.42 3.43 34.02
C ALA A 384 -5.30 2.87 32.90
N GLU A 385 -6.50 2.44 33.26
CA GLU A 385 -7.55 2.02 32.35
C GLU A 385 -8.83 2.78 32.68
N LEU A 386 -9.46 3.39 31.69
CA LEU A 386 -10.62 4.26 31.87
C LEU A 386 -11.90 3.41 31.89
N THR A 387 -12.22 2.87 33.07
CA THR A 387 -13.41 2.04 33.32
C THR A 387 -14.63 2.86 33.76
N GLY A 388 -15.80 2.21 33.87
CA GLY A 388 -17.05 2.85 34.29
C GLY A 388 -17.76 3.63 33.17
N PRO A 389 -18.84 4.35 33.51
CA PRO A 389 -19.79 4.83 32.52
C PRO A 389 -19.20 5.89 31.58
N TRP A 390 -19.72 5.90 30.36
CA TRP A 390 -19.47 6.88 29.32
C TRP A 390 -20.78 7.55 28.93
N THR A 391 -20.74 8.86 28.68
CA THR A 391 -21.87 9.55 28.05
C THR A 391 -21.65 9.57 26.54
N LEU A 392 -22.61 9.08 25.78
CA LEU A 392 -22.61 9.11 24.32
C LEU A 392 -23.63 10.15 23.85
N HIS A 393 -23.24 10.94 22.86
CA HIS A 393 -24.12 11.87 22.18
C HIS A 393 -24.23 11.53 20.70
N PHE A 394 -25.45 11.34 20.22
CA PHE A 394 -25.75 11.09 18.81
C PHE A 394 -26.35 12.33 18.15
N PRO A 395 -26.13 12.56 16.85
CA PRO A 395 -26.69 13.71 16.16
C PRO A 395 -28.21 13.73 16.21
N ALA A 396 -28.79 14.91 16.43
CA ALA A 396 -30.23 15.14 16.37
C ALA A 396 -30.81 14.65 15.04
N GLY A 397 -31.97 13.99 15.10
CA GLY A 397 -32.65 13.46 13.91
C GLY A 397 -31.98 12.24 13.26
N SER A 398 -30.90 11.69 13.81
CA SER A 398 -30.24 10.47 13.28
C SER A 398 -31.05 9.18 13.46
N GLY A 399 -32.04 9.20 14.36
CA GLY A 399 -32.83 8.05 14.76
C GLY A 399 -32.36 7.39 16.06
N ALA A 400 -31.14 7.68 16.53
CA ALA A 400 -30.69 7.36 17.87
C ALA A 400 -31.16 8.43 18.88
N PRO A 401 -31.32 8.09 20.18
CA PRO A 401 -31.47 9.09 21.23
C PRO A 401 -30.27 10.04 21.24
N GLU A 402 -30.52 11.35 21.43
CA GLU A 402 -29.45 12.36 21.40
C GLU A 402 -28.40 12.13 22.50
N ARG A 403 -28.81 11.53 23.63
CA ARG A 403 -27.94 11.22 24.77
C ARG A 403 -28.22 9.81 25.27
N VAL A 404 -27.16 9.02 25.45
CA VAL A 404 -27.18 7.68 26.03
C VAL A 404 -26.07 7.57 27.07
N VAL A 405 -26.34 6.96 28.22
CA VAL A 405 -25.30 6.60 29.20
C VAL A 405 -25.00 5.12 29.03
N ALA A 406 -23.75 4.77 28.78
CA ALA A 406 -23.30 3.40 28.60
C ALA A 406 -22.37 3.00 29.74
N ASP A 407 -22.76 2.00 30.54
CA ASP A 407 -21.97 1.53 31.70
C ASP A 407 -20.66 0.86 31.28
N LYS A 408 -20.60 0.33 30.06
CA LYS A 408 -19.43 -0.29 29.45
C LYS A 408 -19.31 0.10 27.97
N LEU A 409 -18.08 0.08 27.47
CA LEU A 409 -17.81 0.16 26.04
C LEU A 409 -18.22 -1.16 25.38
N GLN A 410 -19.03 -1.07 24.33
CA GLN A 410 -19.51 -2.20 23.54
C GLN A 410 -19.84 -1.74 22.12
N SER A 411 -20.06 -2.67 21.20
CA SER A 411 -20.48 -2.32 19.85
C SER A 411 -21.88 -1.71 19.85
N TRP A 412 -22.09 -0.63 19.09
CA TRP A 412 -23.43 -0.06 18.92
C TRP A 412 -24.43 -1.07 18.36
N SER A 413 -23.98 -1.99 17.50
CA SER A 413 -24.81 -3.04 16.89
C SER A 413 -25.39 -4.05 17.89
N GLU A 414 -24.86 -4.08 19.11
CA GLU A 414 -25.32 -4.94 20.21
C GLU A 414 -26.31 -4.22 21.13
N CYS A 415 -26.51 -2.91 20.97
CA CYS A 415 -27.48 -2.16 21.77
C CYS A 415 -28.93 -2.56 21.42
N PRO A 416 -29.82 -2.65 22.41
CA PRO A 416 -31.22 -3.00 22.18
C PRO A 416 -32.00 -1.87 21.48
N GLU A 417 -31.63 -0.60 21.68
CA GLU A 417 -32.28 0.54 21.04
C GLU A 417 -31.98 0.55 19.54
N ALA A 418 -33.01 0.34 18.72
CA ALA A 418 -32.87 0.26 17.25
C ALA A 418 -32.17 1.48 16.64
N GLY A 419 -32.38 2.67 17.21
CA GLY A 419 -31.73 3.90 16.80
C GLY A 419 -30.21 3.85 16.91
N VAL A 420 -29.68 3.27 18.00
CA VAL A 420 -28.24 3.07 18.24
C VAL A 420 -27.73 1.86 17.46
N LYS A 421 -28.47 0.75 17.50
CA LYS A 421 -28.16 -0.51 16.82
C LYS A 421 -27.85 -0.34 15.33
N TYR A 422 -28.66 0.45 14.65
CA TYR A 422 -28.56 0.70 13.22
C TYR A 422 -28.00 2.10 12.91
N PHE A 423 -27.28 2.72 13.84
CA PHE A 423 -26.68 4.02 13.61
C PHE A 423 -25.52 3.92 12.60
N SER A 424 -25.47 4.87 11.66
CA SER A 424 -24.30 5.13 10.82
C SER A 424 -24.00 6.62 10.80
N GLY A 425 -22.75 6.98 11.12
CA GLY A 425 -22.31 8.37 11.25
C GLY A 425 -21.34 8.53 12.42
N THR A 426 -21.33 9.72 13.00
CA THR A 426 -20.43 10.09 14.10
C THR A 426 -21.20 10.20 15.42
N ALA A 427 -20.74 9.53 16.46
CA ALA A 427 -21.20 9.73 17.84
C ALA A 427 -20.04 10.20 18.73
N VAL A 428 -20.37 10.99 19.75
CA VAL A 428 -19.39 11.61 20.65
C VAL A 428 -19.42 10.93 22.01
N TYR A 429 -18.29 10.33 22.41
CA TYR A 429 -18.09 9.80 23.75
C TYR A 429 -17.48 10.86 24.65
N GLU A 430 -18.01 11.01 25.86
CA GLU A 430 -17.51 11.92 26.89
C GLU A 430 -17.26 11.18 28.20
N LYS A 431 -16.12 11.50 28.82
CA LYS A 431 -15.74 10.97 30.13
C LYS A 431 -14.85 11.94 30.90
N SER A 432 -15.17 12.14 32.17
CA SER A 432 -14.24 12.69 33.16
C SER A 432 -13.57 11.54 33.93
N PHE A 433 -12.28 11.67 34.19
CA PHE A 433 -11.51 10.67 34.96
C PHE A 433 -10.41 11.34 35.78
N GLN A 434 -9.98 10.65 36.84
CA GLN A 434 -8.93 11.10 37.73
C GLN A 434 -7.64 10.31 37.48
N LEU A 435 -6.49 10.98 37.52
CA LEU A 435 -5.18 10.35 37.51
C LEU A 435 -4.42 10.62 38.81
N PRO A 436 -3.79 9.61 39.42
CA PRO A 436 -2.90 9.80 40.55
C PRO A 436 -1.78 10.80 40.28
N GLU A 437 -1.30 11.50 41.32
CA GLU A 437 -0.21 12.49 41.22
C GLU A 437 1.09 11.91 40.67
N ASP A 438 1.37 10.64 40.97
CA ASP A 438 2.55 9.91 40.52
C ASP A 438 2.34 9.13 39.20
N ALA A 439 1.14 9.22 38.60
CA ALA A 439 0.79 8.46 37.39
C ALA A 439 1.60 8.91 36.16
N ILE A 440 2.00 10.18 36.12
CA ILE A 440 2.73 10.78 35.00
C ILE A 440 4.05 11.33 35.53
N GLY A 441 5.13 10.56 35.40
CA GLY A 441 6.47 11.01 35.78
C GLY A 441 6.95 12.20 34.94
N ALA A 442 7.68 13.13 35.55
CA ALA A 442 8.24 14.29 34.86
C ALA A 442 9.13 13.87 33.68
N GLY A 443 8.94 14.52 32.52
CA GLY A 443 9.75 14.28 31.32
C GLY A 443 9.46 12.99 30.56
N ARG A 444 8.49 12.17 30.99
CA ARG A 444 8.13 10.93 30.30
C ARG A 444 7.12 11.15 29.18
N ARG A 445 7.22 10.34 28.12
CA ARG A 445 6.20 10.31 27.06
C ARG A 445 4.99 9.51 27.53
N VAL A 446 3.80 10.07 27.35
CA VAL A 446 2.53 9.49 27.78
C VAL A 446 1.61 9.39 26.58
N TYR A 447 0.92 8.26 26.46
CA TYR A 447 0.02 7.99 25.36
C TYR A 447 -1.37 7.68 25.87
N LEU A 448 -2.38 8.20 25.17
CA LEU A 448 -3.77 7.75 25.30
C LEU A 448 -4.03 6.71 24.21
N ASP A 449 -4.32 5.49 24.61
CA ASP A 449 -4.64 4.36 23.74
C ASP A 449 -6.15 4.08 23.83
N LEU A 450 -6.86 4.18 22.71
CA LEU A 450 -8.31 3.93 22.64
C LEU A 450 -8.66 2.44 22.56
N GLY A 451 -7.67 1.55 22.41
CA GLY A 451 -7.88 0.14 22.14
C GLY A 451 -8.47 -0.06 20.75
N ARG A 452 -9.60 -0.77 20.68
CA ARG A 452 -10.32 -1.02 19.44
C ARG A 452 -11.33 0.10 19.15
N VAL A 453 -11.30 0.61 17.92
CA VAL A 453 -12.23 1.61 17.39
C VAL A 453 -12.80 1.08 16.07
N ALA A 454 -14.12 1.20 15.89
CA ALA A 454 -14.82 0.85 14.67
C ALA A 454 -15.53 2.09 14.08
N VAL A 455 -14.90 2.85 13.17
CA VAL A 455 -13.59 2.60 12.54
C VAL A 455 -12.60 3.77 12.54
N ILE A 456 -13.05 5.02 12.76
CA ILE A 456 -12.18 6.21 12.86
C ILE A 456 -12.54 7.00 14.13
N ALA A 457 -11.54 7.52 14.84
CA ALA A 457 -11.73 8.35 16.02
C ALA A 457 -11.04 9.71 15.90
N GLU A 458 -11.70 10.78 16.34
CA GLU A 458 -11.08 12.08 16.63
C GLU A 458 -11.00 12.26 18.14
N VAL A 459 -9.82 12.65 18.64
CA VAL A 459 -9.55 12.72 20.07
C VAL A 459 -9.37 14.16 20.53
N LYS A 460 -10.07 14.52 21.60
CA LYS A 460 -9.91 15.79 22.30
C LYS A 460 -9.75 15.54 23.80
N LEU A 461 -8.65 16.01 24.38
CA LEU A 461 -8.30 15.82 25.79
C LEU A 461 -8.10 17.19 26.44
N ASN A 462 -8.78 17.46 27.55
CA ASN A 462 -8.69 18.72 28.30
C ASN A 462 -8.87 19.96 27.40
N GLY A 463 -9.81 19.88 26.46
CA GLY A 463 -10.08 20.97 25.51
C GLY A 463 -9.17 21.01 24.28
N LYS A 464 -8.07 20.24 24.25
CA LYS A 464 -7.10 20.22 23.14
C LYS A 464 -7.33 19.05 22.19
N GLU A 465 -7.37 19.33 20.89
CA GLU A 465 -7.43 18.32 19.84
C GLU A 465 -6.09 17.61 19.70
N LEU A 466 -6.10 16.27 19.70
CA LEU A 466 -4.92 15.41 19.60
C LEU A 466 -4.80 14.70 18.25
N GLY A 467 -5.80 14.85 17.38
CA GLY A 467 -5.78 14.37 16.00
C GLY A 467 -6.85 13.33 15.67
N ILE A 468 -6.80 12.87 14.42
CA ILE A 468 -7.71 11.89 13.84
C ILE A 468 -6.95 10.57 13.64
N LEU A 469 -7.46 9.53 14.27
CA LEU A 469 -6.93 8.17 14.25
C LEU A 469 -7.74 7.32 13.28
N TRP A 470 -7.12 7.00 12.14
CA TRP A 470 -7.76 6.27 11.04
C TRP A 470 -7.30 4.83 10.89
N LYS A 471 -6.28 4.41 11.66
CA LYS A 471 -5.72 3.06 11.71
C LYS A 471 -5.29 2.69 13.13
N PRO A 472 -5.23 1.39 13.46
CA PRO A 472 -4.49 0.92 14.62
C PRO A 472 -2.97 1.18 14.52
N PRO A 473 -2.27 1.26 15.66
CA PRO A 473 -2.85 1.41 17.00
C PRO A 473 -3.61 2.75 17.10
N PHE A 474 -4.81 2.74 17.68
CA PHE A 474 -5.61 3.95 17.89
C PHE A 474 -5.07 4.69 19.11
N ARG A 475 -3.88 5.26 18.97
CA ARG A 475 -3.09 5.85 20.03
C ARG A 475 -2.63 7.26 19.64
N VAL A 476 -2.68 8.18 20.60
CA VAL A 476 -2.13 9.55 20.45
C VAL A 476 -1.12 9.85 21.55
N ASP A 477 -0.13 10.65 21.20
CA ASP A 477 0.77 11.30 22.18
C ASP A 477 -0.04 12.32 22.99
N ALA A 478 -0.12 12.10 24.29
CA ALA A 478 -0.85 12.92 25.25
C ALA A 478 0.11 13.69 26.19
N THR A 479 1.41 13.67 25.91
CA THR A 479 2.42 14.36 26.71
C THR A 479 2.14 15.85 26.81
N GLY A 480 2.17 16.36 28.05
CA GLY A 480 1.91 17.77 28.36
C GLY A 480 0.44 18.19 28.23
N VAL A 481 -0.47 17.28 27.88
CA VAL A 481 -1.92 17.54 27.80
C VAL A 481 -2.66 16.81 28.91
N LEU A 482 -2.29 15.56 29.13
CA LEU A 482 -2.73 14.78 30.29
C LEU A 482 -2.07 15.35 31.56
N LYS A 483 -2.83 15.47 32.64
CA LYS A 483 -2.36 16.03 33.92
C LYS A 483 -2.77 15.15 35.11
N PRO A 484 -2.05 15.21 36.25
CA PRO A 484 -2.57 14.73 37.52
C PRO A 484 -3.95 15.30 37.86
N GLY A 485 -4.74 14.55 38.63
CA GLY A 485 -6.10 14.91 39.00
C GLY A 485 -7.07 14.80 37.84
N GLU A 486 -7.99 15.76 37.73
CA GLU A 486 -9.14 15.67 36.83
C GLU A 486 -8.78 15.91 35.36
N ASN A 487 -9.22 15.00 34.50
CA ASN A 487 -9.11 15.11 33.05
C ASN A 487 -10.47 14.91 32.40
N THR A 488 -10.69 15.60 31.28
CA THR A 488 -11.89 15.44 30.43
C THR A 488 -11.48 14.93 29.06
N LEU A 489 -12.09 13.82 28.64
CA LEU A 489 -11.84 13.17 27.36
C LEU A 489 -13.12 13.18 26.53
N GLN A 490 -12.99 13.66 25.30
CA GLN A 490 -13.99 13.53 24.25
C GLN A 490 -13.41 12.72 23.09
N VAL A 491 -14.13 11.69 22.65
CA VAL A 491 -13.76 10.85 21.50
C VAL A 491 -14.92 10.82 20.53
N LYS A 492 -14.77 11.45 19.36
CA LYS A 492 -15.76 11.33 18.28
C LYS A 492 -15.45 10.07 17.49
N VAL A 493 -16.35 9.09 17.47
CA VAL A 493 -16.18 7.87 16.69
C VAL A 493 -17.11 7.87 15.51
N THR A 494 -16.58 7.53 14.34
CA THR A 494 -17.34 7.40 13.10
C THR A 494 -17.27 5.99 12.55
N ASN A 495 -18.43 5.37 12.34
CA ASN A 495 -18.53 4.03 11.74
C ASN A 495 -18.88 4.12 10.25
N LEU A 496 -19.37 3.02 9.67
CA LEU A 496 -19.69 2.87 8.25
C LEU A 496 -21.20 2.84 8.01
N TRP A 497 -21.61 3.06 6.76
CA TRP A 497 -23.01 3.00 6.30
C TRP A 497 -23.77 1.66 6.42
N PRO A 498 -23.15 0.47 6.42
CA PRO A 498 -23.85 -0.81 6.42
C PRO A 498 -24.92 -0.95 7.50
N ASN A 499 -24.66 -0.54 8.74
CA ASN A 499 -25.62 -0.71 9.83
C ASN A 499 -26.92 0.09 9.58
N ARG A 500 -26.83 1.31 9.07
CA ARG A 500 -28.02 2.09 8.68
C ARG A 500 -28.72 1.51 7.46
N LEU A 501 -27.97 1.05 6.46
CA LEU A 501 -28.55 0.39 5.28
C LEU A 501 -29.33 -0.88 5.66
N ILE A 502 -28.76 -1.71 6.53
CA ILE A 502 -29.40 -2.92 7.07
C ILE A 502 -30.62 -2.57 7.95
N GLY A 503 -30.52 -1.50 8.74
CA GLY A 503 -31.63 -1.02 9.55
C GLY A 503 -32.82 -0.53 8.73
N ASP A 504 -32.56 0.07 7.56
CA ASP A 504 -33.62 0.53 6.66
C ASP A 504 -34.30 -0.63 5.93
N GLU A 505 -33.62 -1.77 5.78
CA GLU A 505 -34.24 -3.02 5.29
C GLU A 505 -35.26 -3.63 6.26
N GLN A 506 -35.35 -3.13 7.50
CA GLN A 506 -36.43 -3.48 8.43
C GLN A 506 -37.75 -2.74 8.13
N LEU A 507 -37.70 -1.69 7.31
CA LEU A 507 -38.85 -0.87 6.92
C LEU A 507 -39.42 -1.31 5.56
N PRO A 508 -40.70 -1.01 5.27
CA PRO A 508 -41.28 -1.26 3.95
C PRO A 508 -40.41 -0.67 2.82
N PRO A 509 -40.33 -1.33 1.66
CA PRO A 509 -39.56 -0.83 0.52
C PRO A 509 -40.15 0.49 0.02
N ASP A 510 -39.27 1.44 -0.35
CA ASP A 510 -39.64 2.74 -0.93
C ASP A 510 -39.37 2.82 -2.44
N SER A 511 -38.87 1.73 -3.02
CA SER A 511 -38.44 1.65 -4.41
C SER A 511 -38.49 0.20 -4.88
N GLU A 512 -38.82 -0.02 -6.15
CA GLU A 512 -38.69 -1.33 -6.77
C GLU A 512 -37.21 -1.68 -6.96
N ARG A 513 -36.84 -2.94 -6.69
CA ARG A 513 -35.45 -3.41 -6.80
C ARG A 513 -35.41 -4.76 -7.50
N LYS A 514 -34.46 -4.92 -8.44
CA LYS A 514 -34.14 -6.25 -8.98
C LYS A 514 -33.50 -7.12 -7.90
N SER A 515 -33.53 -8.43 -8.06
CA SER A 515 -32.86 -9.40 -7.16
C SER A 515 -31.36 -9.13 -6.97
N THR A 516 -30.74 -8.48 -7.96
CA THR A 516 -29.33 -8.04 -7.92
C THR A 516 -29.08 -6.82 -7.04
N GLY A 517 -30.12 -6.15 -6.56
CA GLY A 517 -30.06 -4.87 -5.85
C GLY A 517 -30.14 -3.64 -6.75
N ARG A 518 -30.11 -3.83 -8.08
CA ARG A 518 -30.21 -2.75 -9.06
C ARG A 518 -31.56 -2.03 -8.98
N LEU A 519 -31.53 -0.71 -8.97
CA LEU A 519 -32.69 0.15 -9.20
C LEU A 519 -33.03 0.16 -10.72
N PRO A 520 -34.19 -0.36 -11.16
CA PRO A 520 -34.58 -0.36 -12.56
C PRO A 520 -35.04 1.02 -13.04
N GLU A 521 -35.77 1.75 -12.18
CA GLU A 521 -36.39 3.04 -12.46
C GLU A 521 -36.26 3.96 -11.24
N TRP A 522 -36.22 5.28 -11.48
CA TRP A 522 -36.13 6.26 -10.41
C TRP A 522 -37.46 6.36 -9.65
N PRO A 523 -37.46 6.24 -8.31
CA PRO A 523 -38.68 6.42 -7.53
C PRO A 523 -39.21 7.85 -7.67
N GLN A 524 -40.52 8.02 -7.84
CA GLN A 524 -41.11 9.35 -8.05
C GLN A 524 -40.83 10.29 -6.87
N TRP A 525 -40.86 9.79 -5.63
CA TRP A 525 -40.54 10.61 -4.44
C TRP A 525 -39.13 11.21 -4.48
N LEU A 526 -38.17 10.51 -5.09
CA LEU A 526 -36.80 10.98 -5.25
C LEU A 526 -36.73 12.10 -6.29
N LEU A 527 -37.43 11.91 -7.43
CA LEU A 527 -37.53 12.91 -8.50
C LEU A 527 -38.23 14.18 -8.03
N ASP A 528 -39.25 14.03 -7.19
CA ASP A 528 -40.01 15.13 -6.58
C ASP A 528 -39.25 15.83 -5.44
N GLY A 529 -38.04 15.37 -5.09
CA GLY A 529 -37.25 15.92 -3.98
C GLY A 529 -37.85 15.67 -2.58
N ARG A 530 -38.76 14.71 -2.44
CA ARG A 530 -39.43 14.38 -1.18
C ARG A 530 -38.62 13.37 -0.36
N PRO A 531 -38.81 13.28 0.97
CA PRO A 531 -38.25 12.19 1.76
C PRO A 531 -38.86 10.83 1.38
N SER A 532 -38.21 9.74 1.79
CA SER A 532 -38.74 8.39 1.59
C SER A 532 -40.13 8.26 2.24
N PRO A 533 -41.15 7.76 1.53
CA PRO A 533 -42.51 7.63 2.06
C PRO A 533 -42.64 6.55 3.14
N THR A 534 -41.64 5.67 3.30
CA THR A 534 -41.67 4.56 4.28
C THR A 534 -40.80 4.83 5.51
N GLY A 535 -40.23 6.04 5.62
CA GLY A 535 -39.37 6.44 6.73
C GLY A 535 -37.94 5.93 6.64
N ARG A 536 -37.54 5.29 5.52
CA ARG A 536 -36.12 4.97 5.25
C ARG A 536 -35.28 6.25 5.23
N ARG A 537 -34.11 6.18 5.84
CA ARG A 537 -33.22 7.33 6.09
C ARG A 537 -32.11 7.42 5.04
N ALA A 538 -31.66 6.26 4.56
CA ALA A 538 -30.63 6.12 3.56
C ALA A 538 -31.23 5.85 2.18
N PHE A 539 -30.51 6.28 1.15
CA PHE A 539 -30.82 6.00 -0.25
C PHE A 539 -29.54 5.56 -0.97
N THR A 540 -29.63 4.48 -1.76
CA THR A 540 -28.56 4.03 -2.67
C THR A 540 -29.14 3.57 -4.00
N THR A 541 -28.42 3.81 -5.10
CA THR A 541 -28.80 3.31 -6.44
C THR A 541 -28.55 1.82 -6.62
N TRP A 542 -27.71 1.22 -5.78
CA TRP A 542 -27.49 -0.22 -5.73
C TRP A 542 -27.60 -0.73 -4.29
N ASN A 543 -28.51 -1.68 -4.06
CA ASN A 543 -28.67 -2.29 -2.74
C ASN A 543 -27.71 -3.48 -2.58
N HIS A 544 -26.93 -3.46 -1.50
CA HIS A 544 -25.98 -4.52 -1.16
C HIS A 544 -26.42 -5.38 0.03
N TRP A 545 -27.42 -4.91 0.79
CA TRP A 545 -27.75 -5.44 2.10
C TRP A 545 -29.19 -5.95 2.13
N ARG A 546 -29.46 -6.87 3.05
CA ARG A 546 -30.78 -7.43 3.33
C ARG A 546 -31.08 -7.29 4.82
N LYS A 547 -32.36 -7.44 5.19
CA LYS A 547 -32.83 -7.34 6.58
C LYS A 547 -32.13 -8.29 7.56
N ASP A 548 -31.62 -9.41 7.06
CA ASP A 548 -30.95 -10.49 7.79
C ASP A 548 -29.42 -10.44 7.67
N SER A 549 -28.87 -9.44 6.98
CA SER A 549 -27.42 -9.27 6.89
C SER A 549 -26.80 -8.99 8.26
N PRO A 550 -25.60 -9.51 8.55
CA PRO A 550 -24.93 -9.26 9.82
C PRO A 550 -24.56 -7.78 9.94
N LEU A 551 -24.78 -7.22 11.14
CA LEU A 551 -24.31 -5.88 11.46
C LEU A 551 -22.81 -5.88 11.68
N LEU A 552 -22.17 -4.75 11.36
CA LEU A 552 -20.76 -4.54 11.61
C LEU A 552 -20.55 -4.02 13.04
N GLU A 553 -19.42 -4.41 13.65
CA GLU A 553 -18.94 -3.76 14.87
C GLU A 553 -18.85 -2.24 14.64
N SER A 554 -19.22 -1.44 15.65
CA SER A 554 -19.26 0.02 15.53
C SER A 554 -19.06 0.70 16.88
N GLY A 555 -18.34 1.83 16.87
CA GLY A 555 -18.13 2.65 18.06
C GLY A 555 -16.76 2.46 18.73
N LEU A 556 -16.63 3.04 19.92
CA LEU A 556 -15.46 2.88 20.78
C LEU A 556 -15.61 1.57 21.56
N LEU A 557 -14.79 0.58 21.23
CA LEU A 557 -14.85 -0.76 21.83
C LEU A 557 -13.86 -0.92 22.98
N GLY A 558 -12.78 -0.14 22.97
CA GLY A 558 -11.80 -0.12 24.07
C GLY A 558 -10.91 -1.36 24.14
N PRO A 559 -10.36 -1.68 25.32
CA PRO A 559 -10.38 -0.81 26.50
C PRO A 559 -9.47 0.42 26.31
N VAL A 560 -9.91 1.56 26.83
CA VAL A 560 -9.18 2.84 26.77
C VAL A 560 -8.18 2.91 27.92
N ARG A 561 -6.91 3.23 27.61
CA ARG A 561 -5.77 3.12 28.54
C ARG A 561 -4.89 4.35 28.48
N ILE A 562 -4.24 4.65 29.60
CA ILE A 562 -3.08 5.53 29.66
C ILE A 562 -1.82 4.67 29.70
N LEU A 563 -0.92 4.92 28.76
CA LEU A 563 0.34 4.21 28.61
C LEU A 563 1.53 5.15 28.80
N LEU A 564 2.62 4.65 29.35
CA LEU A 564 3.85 5.40 29.63
C LEU A 564 5.02 4.78 28.88
N ALA A 565 5.81 5.62 28.22
CA ALA A 565 7.12 5.23 27.73
C ALA A 565 8.07 4.94 28.91
N PRO A 566 8.93 3.91 28.82
CA PRO A 566 9.88 3.55 29.87
C PRO A 566 10.80 4.70 30.29
#